data_AF-A0A2T4X5U5-F1
#
_entry.id   AF-A0A2T4X5U5-F1
#
_cell.length_a   1.000
_cell.length_b   1.000
_cell.length_c   1.000
_cell.angle_alpha   90.00
_cell.angle_beta   90.00
_cell.angle_gamma   90.00
#
_symmetry.space_group_name_H-M   'P 1'
#
loop_
_entity.id
_entity.type
_entity.pdbx_description
1 polymer ?
#
loop_
_entity_poly.entity_id
_entity_poly.type
_entity_poly.pdbx_seq_one_letter_code
_entity_poly.pdbx_strand_id
1 'polypeptide(L)'
;MKTGLFIEGGRPLPPVLAAFFNRAGYQLVPLQLAQDTWPFLVKSAAALLLMLPDSSQGMFLLSGQLWHRYLLDEAPECQLLFASYQAVSHPNHLDILELPTAPTNWIAQAFPVGEMKNLPPVEGMDLQEKLHRFFAGHGDDSIVAVLSRIRLVVQMASREQQRMNTPYPEIFQELVAPAQLDKKWAEWRNRWINYYPLFENTPIAVKLHSIARAATQLEDWMMTGGRDEESLVNGTILRILNDIRKELQQIEKQYVVQKLSYPYR
;
A
#
# COMPACT_ATOMS: atom_id res chain seq x y z
N MET A 1 9.78 -27.57 -12.91
CA MET A 1 9.83 -26.15 -13.29
C MET A 1 9.40 -25.34 -12.09
N LYS A 2 10.15 -24.31 -11.69
CA LYS A 2 9.82 -23.46 -10.53
C LYS A 2 8.87 -22.33 -10.96
N THR A 3 8.01 -21.88 -10.07
CA THR A 3 7.13 -20.72 -10.33
C THR A 3 7.85 -19.43 -9.93
N GLY A 4 7.96 -18.50 -10.86
CA GLY A 4 8.31 -17.11 -10.59
C GLY A 4 7.08 -16.22 -10.79
N LEU A 5 6.87 -15.24 -9.93
CA LEU A 5 5.80 -14.27 -10.07
C LEU A 5 6.34 -12.99 -10.70
N PHE A 6 5.55 -12.34 -11.54
CA PHE A 6 5.92 -11.08 -12.18
C PHE A 6 4.96 -9.97 -11.75
N ILE A 7 5.49 -8.86 -11.22
CA ILE A 7 4.73 -7.63 -10.97
C ILE A 7 4.86 -6.74 -12.20
N GLU A 8 3.73 -6.46 -12.86
CA GLU A 8 3.71 -5.68 -14.11
C GLU A 8 4.19 -4.24 -13.90
N GLY A 9 3.88 -3.59 -12.78
CA GLY A 9 4.42 -2.25 -12.50
C GLY A 9 4.06 -1.20 -13.55
N GLY A 10 2.94 -1.38 -14.27
CA GLY A 10 2.53 -0.55 -15.41
C GLY A 10 3.17 -0.94 -16.75
N ARG A 11 3.87 -2.07 -16.84
CA ARG A 11 4.49 -2.61 -18.05
C ARG A 11 4.18 -4.10 -18.21
N PRO A 12 3.72 -4.56 -19.38
CA PRO A 12 3.51 -5.99 -19.61
C PRO A 12 4.83 -6.74 -19.58
N LEU A 13 4.79 -8.03 -19.23
CA LEU A 13 5.97 -8.91 -19.21
C LEU A 13 6.63 -8.94 -20.60
N PRO A 14 7.90 -8.51 -20.75
CA PRO A 14 8.59 -8.60 -22.03
C PRO A 14 8.76 -10.06 -22.47
N PRO A 15 8.44 -10.44 -23.73
CA PRO A 15 8.59 -11.82 -24.19
C PRO A 15 10.01 -12.38 -24.06
N VAL A 16 11.02 -11.52 -24.24
CA VAL A 16 12.44 -11.89 -24.07
C VAL A 16 12.76 -12.29 -22.63
N LEU A 17 12.14 -11.61 -21.66
CA LEU A 17 12.31 -11.90 -20.24
C LEU A 17 11.61 -13.21 -19.88
N ALA A 18 10.38 -13.43 -20.38
CA ALA A 18 9.68 -14.70 -20.24
C ALA A 18 10.49 -15.88 -20.82
N ALA A 19 11.07 -15.70 -22.02
CA ALA A 19 11.91 -16.71 -22.65
C ALA A 19 13.19 -16.99 -21.86
N PHE A 20 13.83 -15.96 -21.30
CA PHE A 20 15.00 -16.14 -20.43
C PHE A 20 14.66 -16.97 -19.18
N PHE A 21 13.60 -16.61 -18.46
CA PHE A 21 13.17 -17.35 -17.27
C PHE A 21 12.81 -18.81 -17.58
N ASN A 22 12.10 -19.06 -18.70
CA ASN A 22 11.80 -20.43 -19.13
C ASN A 22 13.08 -21.25 -19.36
N ARG A 23 14.11 -20.68 -20.01
CA ARG A 23 15.42 -21.34 -20.18
C ARG A 23 16.16 -21.56 -18.87
N ALA A 24 15.95 -20.68 -17.89
CA ALA A 24 16.47 -20.81 -16.53
C ALA A 24 15.66 -21.79 -15.66
N GLY A 25 14.61 -22.43 -16.19
CA GLY A 25 13.79 -23.41 -15.47
C GLY A 25 12.66 -22.82 -14.61
N TYR A 26 12.31 -21.55 -14.86
CA TYR A 26 11.24 -20.82 -14.18
C TYR A 26 10.10 -20.49 -15.14
N GLN A 27 8.87 -20.70 -14.70
CA GLN A 27 7.69 -20.16 -15.36
C GLN A 27 7.31 -18.84 -14.70
N LEU A 28 7.40 -17.75 -15.46
CA LEU A 28 6.88 -16.46 -14.99
C LEU A 28 5.36 -16.40 -15.15
N VAL A 29 4.68 -16.10 -14.05
CA VAL A 29 3.24 -15.89 -13.98
C VAL A 29 2.97 -14.45 -13.57
N PRO A 30 2.28 -13.64 -14.40
CA PRO A 30 1.85 -12.30 -14.01
C PRO A 30 0.98 -12.37 -12.75
N LEU A 31 1.31 -11.55 -11.74
CA LEU A 31 0.58 -11.49 -10.50
C LEU A 31 -0.44 -10.34 -10.55
N GLN A 32 -1.71 -10.67 -10.38
CA GLN A 32 -2.79 -9.68 -10.28
C GLN A 32 -3.05 -9.33 -8.81
N LEU A 33 -2.56 -8.16 -8.38
CA LEU A 33 -2.72 -7.70 -6.99
C LEU A 33 -4.17 -7.33 -6.62
N ALA A 34 -5.06 -7.20 -7.61
CA ALA A 34 -6.48 -6.97 -7.37
C ALA A 34 -7.22 -8.20 -6.80
N GLN A 35 -6.60 -9.39 -6.80
CA GLN A 35 -7.21 -10.64 -6.33
C GLN A 35 -6.70 -11.02 -4.94
N ASP A 36 -7.59 -11.36 -4.01
CA ASP A 36 -7.22 -11.72 -2.62
C ASP A 36 -6.38 -13.00 -2.48
N THR A 37 -6.15 -13.74 -3.57
CA THR A 37 -5.39 -14.99 -3.61
C THR A 37 -3.88 -14.79 -3.74
N TRP A 38 -3.43 -13.61 -4.16
CA TRP A 38 -2.01 -13.33 -4.41
C TRP A 38 -1.08 -13.61 -3.21
N PRO A 39 -1.47 -13.39 -1.94
CA PRO A 39 -0.58 -13.68 -0.80
C PRO A 39 -0.20 -15.16 -0.71
N PHE A 40 -1.12 -16.07 -1.06
CA PHE A 40 -0.85 -17.50 -1.08
C PHE A 40 0.10 -17.88 -2.21
N LEU A 41 -0.05 -17.25 -3.38
CA LEU A 41 0.85 -17.46 -4.51
C LEU A 41 2.27 -17.06 -4.15
N VAL A 42 2.46 -15.89 -3.51
CA VAL A 42 3.77 -15.39 -3.10
C VAL A 42 4.48 -16.34 -2.13
N LYS A 43 3.76 -16.92 -1.16
CA LYS A 43 4.33 -17.89 -0.20
C LYS A 43 4.83 -19.17 -0.85
N SER A 44 4.27 -19.54 -1.99
CA SER A 44 4.64 -20.75 -2.74
C SER A 44 5.60 -20.49 -3.91
N ALA A 45 5.86 -19.23 -4.23
CA ALA A 45 6.72 -18.85 -5.34
C ALA A 45 8.20 -18.98 -4.97
N ALA A 46 9.01 -19.42 -5.93
CA ALA A 46 10.46 -19.46 -5.76
C ALA A 46 11.09 -18.07 -5.93
N ALA A 47 10.48 -17.22 -6.75
CA ALA A 47 10.95 -15.88 -7.02
C ALA A 47 9.79 -14.91 -7.26
N LEU A 48 10.01 -13.64 -6.93
CA LEU A 48 9.18 -12.51 -7.32
C LEU A 48 10.04 -11.53 -8.12
N LEU A 49 9.62 -11.23 -9.35
CA LEU A 49 10.30 -10.34 -10.27
C LEU A 49 9.59 -8.98 -10.36
N LEU A 50 10.33 -7.91 -10.08
CA LEU A 50 9.91 -6.53 -10.28
C LEU A 50 10.59 -5.95 -11.53
N MET A 51 9.82 -5.32 -12.41
CA MET A 51 10.37 -4.53 -13.51
C MET A 51 10.47 -3.06 -13.09
N LEU A 52 11.67 -2.62 -12.70
CA LEU A 52 11.88 -1.27 -12.18
C LEU A 52 12.51 -0.32 -13.22
N PRO A 53 12.24 1.00 -13.11
CA PRO A 53 11.20 1.58 -12.26
C PRO A 53 9.78 1.27 -12.78
N ASP A 54 8.83 1.15 -11.85
CA ASP A 54 7.40 1.05 -12.16
C ASP A 54 6.93 2.37 -12.79
N SER A 55 5.92 2.33 -13.66
CA SER A 55 5.28 3.50 -14.22
C SER A 55 3.86 3.64 -13.68
N SER A 56 3.59 4.70 -12.92
CA SER A 56 2.24 5.08 -12.50
C SER A 56 2.13 6.60 -12.42
N GLN A 57 0.99 7.15 -12.86
CA GLN A 57 0.69 8.58 -12.82
C GLN A 57 1.79 9.48 -13.44
N GLY A 58 2.44 9.02 -14.51
CA GLY A 58 3.53 9.75 -15.16
C GLY A 58 4.83 9.82 -14.35
N MET A 59 4.95 9.05 -13.26
CA MET A 59 6.15 8.97 -12.42
C MET A 59 6.84 7.61 -12.56
N PHE A 60 8.14 7.61 -12.29
CA PHE A 60 8.99 6.42 -12.18
C PHE A 60 9.16 6.06 -10.72
N LEU A 61 8.58 4.94 -10.30
CA LEU A 61 8.42 4.57 -8.90
C LEU A 61 9.26 3.33 -8.55
N LEU A 62 9.81 3.31 -7.34
CA LEU A 62 10.58 2.18 -6.81
C LEU A 62 9.78 1.49 -5.71
N SER A 63 9.14 0.37 -6.05
CA SER A 63 8.37 -0.46 -5.11
C SER A 63 9.22 -1.50 -4.35
N GLY A 64 10.51 -1.61 -4.69
CA GLY A 64 11.42 -2.64 -4.17
C GLY A 64 11.46 -2.74 -2.64
N GLN A 65 11.53 -1.60 -1.94
CA GLN A 65 11.52 -1.57 -0.47
C GLN A 65 10.24 -2.15 0.13
N LEU A 66 9.09 -1.82 -0.43
CA LEU A 66 7.79 -2.31 0.05
C LEU A 66 7.66 -3.82 -0.16
N TRP A 67 8.07 -4.33 -1.32
CA TRP A 67 8.11 -5.75 -1.62
C TRP A 67 9.11 -6.51 -0.75
N HIS A 68 10.32 -5.99 -0.58
CA HIS A 68 11.33 -6.56 0.30
C HIS A 68 10.82 -6.69 1.74
N ARG A 69 10.23 -5.61 2.27
CA ARG A 69 9.63 -5.60 3.62
C ARG A 69 8.54 -6.66 3.78
N TYR A 70 7.64 -6.75 2.80
CA TYR A 70 6.55 -7.73 2.82
C TYR A 70 7.10 -9.17 2.79
N LEU A 71 8.02 -9.46 1.87
CA LEU A 71 8.59 -10.79 1.69
C LEU A 71 9.44 -11.21 2.88
N LEU A 72 10.11 -10.28 3.56
CA LEU A 72 10.90 -10.60 4.75
C LEU A 72 10.03 -11.19 5.87
N ASP A 73 8.79 -10.68 6.02
CA ASP A 73 7.84 -11.15 7.03
C ASP A 73 7.09 -12.42 6.56
N GLU A 74 6.75 -12.53 5.28
CA GLU A 74 5.82 -13.55 4.77
C GLU A 74 6.47 -14.72 4.02
N ALA A 75 7.63 -14.51 3.38
CA ALA A 75 8.30 -15.49 2.52
C ALA A 75 9.82 -15.18 2.41
N PRO A 76 10.60 -15.29 3.50
CA PRO A 76 12.01 -14.88 3.51
C PRO A 76 12.91 -15.68 2.55
N GLU A 77 12.52 -16.92 2.23
CA GLU A 77 13.22 -17.79 1.28
C GLU A 77 12.96 -17.43 -0.19
N CYS A 78 11.95 -16.59 -0.46
CA CYS A 78 11.64 -16.16 -1.81
C CYS A 78 12.75 -15.24 -2.34
N GLN A 79 13.13 -15.41 -3.61
CA GLN A 79 14.09 -14.53 -4.26
C GLN A 79 13.37 -13.30 -4.83
N LEU A 80 13.66 -12.12 -4.27
CA LEU A 80 13.21 -10.86 -4.86
C LEU A 80 14.19 -10.46 -5.96
N LEU A 81 13.73 -10.48 -7.20
CA LEU A 81 14.51 -10.21 -8.40
C LEU A 81 14.09 -8.87 -9.00
N PHE A 82 15.05 -8.17 -9.59
CA PHE A 82 14.85 -6.87 -10.21
C PHE A 82 15.32 -6.93 -11.66
N ALA A 83 14.47 -6.50 -12.59
CA ALA A 83 14.86 -6.28 -13.96
C ALA A 83 14.72 -4.81 -14.31
N SER A 84 15.75 -4.22 -14.92
CA SER A 84 15.72 -2.84 -15.39
C SER A 84 16.58 -2.66 -16.65
N TYR A 85 16.55 -1.47 -17.23
CA TYR A 85 17.45 -1.07 -18.33
C TYR A 85 18.72 -0.36 -17.83
N GLN A 86 18.99 -0.40 -16.52
CA GLN A 86 20.13 0.26 -15.90
C GLN A 86 21.26 -0.76 -15.67
N ALA A 87 22.50 -0.35 -15.95
CA ALA A 87 23.68 -1.15 -15.69
C ALA A 87 24.01 -1.14 -14.19
N VAL A 88 23.35 -2.03 -13.43
CA VAL A 88 23.51 -2.16 -11.98
C VAL A 88 24.14 -3.49 -11.62
N SER A 89 25.27 -3.45 -10.90
CA SER A 89 25.94 -4.64 -10.37
C SER A 89 25.30 -5.04 -9.03
N HIS A 90 24.38 -6.00 -9.08
CA HIS A 90 23.77 -6.59 -7.89
C HIS A 90 23.34 -8.04 -8.18
N PRO A 91 23.55 -9.01 -7.26
CA PRO A 91 23.20 -10.42 -7.51
C PRO A 91 21.73 -10.67 -7.84
N ASN A 92 20.82 -9.87 -7.28
CA ASN A 92 19.39 -9.91 -7.55
C ASN A 92 18.92 -8.98 -8.68
N HIS A 93 19.83 -8.31 -9.39
CA HIS A 93 19.50 -7.46 -10.52
C HIS A 93 19.87 -8.10 -11.86
N LEU A 94 19.00 -7.95 -12.85
CA LEU A 94 19.17 -8.38 -14.22
C LEU A 94 19.01 -7.17 -15.14
N ASP A 95 20.09 -6.81 -15.85
CA ASP A 95 20.02 -5.83 -16.92
C ASP A 95 19.34 -6.46 -18.14
N ILE A 96 18.20 -5.89 -18.54
CA ILE A 96 17.41 -6.35 -19.68
C ILE A 96 18.22 -6.25 -20.99
N LEU A 97 19.12 -5.27 -21.11
CA LEU A 97 19.96 -5.09 -22.29
C LEU A 97 21.05 -6.17 -22.40
N GLU A 98 21.42 -6.79 -21.29
CA GLU A 98 22.43 -7.86 -21.23
C GLU A 98 21.83 -9.27 -21.18
N LEU A 99 20.50 -9.41 -21.30
CA LEU A 99 19.80 -10.71 -21.33
C LEU A 99 20.39 -11.75 -22.31
N PRO A 100 20.86 -11.38 -23.52
CA PRO A 100 21.44 -12.35 -24.45
C PRO A 100 22.69 -13.04 -23.90
N THR A 101 23.43 -12.37 -23.02
CA THR A 101 24.69 -12.86 -22.42
C THR A 101 24.55 -13.25 -20.96
N ALA A 102 23.41 -12.96 -20.32
CA ALA A 102 23.15 -13.31 -18.93
C ALA A 102 23.15 -14.84 -18.73
N PRO A 103 23.84 -15.34 -17.67
CA PRO A 103 23.93 -16.77 -17.45
C PRO A 103 22.59 -17.33 -16.94
N THR A 104 22.16 -18.49 -17.44
CA THR A 104 20.85 -19.08 -17.08
C THR A 104 20.77 -19.54 -15.62
N ASN A 105 21.91 -19.74 -14.96
CA ASN A 105 21.97 -20.03 -13.53
C ASN A 105 21.96 -18.77 -12.64
N TRP A 106 21.87 -17.56 -13.22
CA TRP A 106 21.83 -16.30 -12.47
C TRP A 106 20.78 -16.31 -11.35
N ILE A 107 19.57 -16.80 -11.65
CA ILE A 107 18.49 -16.86 -10.64
C ILE A 107 18.92 -17.73 -9.44
N ALA A 108 19.66 -18.82 -9.66
CA ALA A 108 20.14 -19.67 -8.56
C ALA A 108 21.25 -19.01 -7.72
N GLN A 109 21.88 -17.94 -8.22
CA GLN A 109 22.91 -17.17 -7.52
C GLN A 109 22.33 -15.94 -6.79
N ALA A 110 21.08 -15.57 -7.09
CA ALA A 110 20.39 -14.46 -6.42
C ALA A 110 20.11 -14.81 -4.95
N PHE A 111 20.21 -13.83 -4.06
CA PHE A 111 19.96 -14.04 -2.64
C PHE A 111 18.45 -14.18 -2.37
N PRO A 112 18.05 -15.06 -1.44
CA PRO A 112 16.71 -14.99 -0.86
C PRO A 112 16.56 -13.67 -0.11
N VAL A 113 15.31 -13.20 0.06
CA VAL A 113 15.03 -11.93 0.75
C VAL A 113 15.61 -11.89 2.16
N GLY A 114 15.56 -12.99 2.91
CA GLY A 114 16.11 -13.08 4.26
C GLY A 114 17.63 -12.83 4.34
N GLU A 115 18.36 -12.99 3.24
CA GLU A 115 19.81 -12.78 3.17
C GLU A 115 20.20 -11.46 2.47
N MET A 116 19.21 -10.73 1.93
CA MET A 116 19.44 -9.52 1.15
C MET A 116 19.76 -8.33 2.06
N LYS A 117 21.01 -7.85 2.01
CA LYS A 117 21.47 -6.72 2.84
C LYS A 117 21.04 -5.36 2.32
N ASN A 118 21.01 -5.20 1.00
CA ASN A 118 20.65 -3.97 0.32
C ASN A 118 19.89 -4.31 -0.96
N LEU A 119 19.11 -3.36 -1.46
CA LEU A 119 18.47 -3.48 -2.76
C LEU A 119 19.41 -3.00 -3.87
N PRO A 120 19.17 -3.39 -5.14
CA PRO A 120 19.86 -2.80 -6.26
C PRO A 120 19.63 -1.27 -6.32
N PRO A 121 20.68 -0.46 -6.53
CA PRO A 121 20.57 1.00 -6.62
C PRO A 121 19.98 1.46 -7.97
N VAL A 122 18.71 1.12 -8.23
CA VAL A 122 17.97 1.56 -9.43
C VAL A 122 17.46 2.99 -9.21
N GLU A 123 17.60 3.85 -10.21
CA GLU A 123 17.08 5.22 -10.16
C GLU A 123 15.54 5.28 -10.27
N GLY A 124 14.94 6.15 -9.47
CA GLY A 124 13.50 6.40 -9.43
C GLY A 124 13.05 7.00 -8.10
N MET A 125 11.75 7.24 -7.97
CA MET A 125 11.16 7.79 -6.77
C MET A 125 10.86 6.70 -5.75
N ASP A 126 11.42 6.81 -4.54
CA ASP A 126 11.23 5.82 -3.47
C ASP A 126 9.79 5.84 -2.92
N LEU A 127 9.04 4.75 -3.15
CA LEU A 127 7.69 4.61 -2.62
C LEU A 127 7.66 4.47 -1.10
N GLN A 128 8.74 3.99 -0.48
CA GLN A 128 8.83 3.93 0.97
C GLN A 128 8.84 5.35 1.58
N GLU A 129 9.52 6.29 0.93
CA GLU A 129 9.50 7.70 1.34
C GLU A 129 8.13 8.33 1.12
N LYS A 130 7.48 8.05 -0.02
CA LYS A 130 6.10 8.51 -0.27
C LYS A 130 5.12 7.96 0.74
N LEU A 131 5.25 6.69 1.11
CA LEU A 131 4.41 6.06 2.13
C LEU A 131 4.64 6.72 3.49
N HIS A 132 5.90 7.00 3.85
CA HIS A 132 6.19 7.75 5.07
C HIS A 132 5.53 9.13 5.06
N ARG A 133 5.60 9.90 3.97
CA ARG A 133 4.94 11.21 3.85
C ARG A 133 3.42 11.11 3.89
N PHE A 134 2.84 10.06 3.31
CA PHE A 134 1.41 9.79 3.38
C PHE A 134 0.92 9.66 4.83
N PHE A 135 1.68 8.94 5.66
CA PHE A 135 1.37 8.79 7.08
C PHE A 135 1.80 9.98 7.93
N ALA A 136 3.00 10.55 7.76
CA ALA A 136 3.48 11.67 8.56
C ALA A 136 2.70 12.97 8.31
N GLY A 137 2.28 13.20 7.06
CA GLY A 137 1.64 14.46 6.64
C GLY A 137 2.63 15.60 6.40
N HIS A 138 2.07 16.76 6.02
CA HIS A 138 2.81 18.01 5.86
C HIS A 138 2.27 19.02 6.87
N GLY A 139 3.01 19.23 7.95
CA GLY A 139 2.91 20.44 8.75
C GLY A 139 1.76 20.61 9.73
N ASP A 140 0.80 19.68 9.89
CA ASP A 140 -0.06 19.66 11.11
C ASP A 140 -0.89 18.38 11.35
N ASP A 141 -1.20 17.53 10.35
CA ASP A 141 -1.97 16.30 10.63
C ASP A 141 -1.66 15.12 9.71
N SER A 142 -1.52 13.92 10.28
CA SER A 142 -1.44 12.64 9.57
C SER A 142 -2.80 12.23 8.99
N ILE A 143 -2.82 11.34 7.99
CA ILE A 143 -4.09 10.78 7.49
C ILE A 143 -4.88 10.07 8.60
N VAL A 144 -4.15 9.45 9.53
CA VAL A 144 -4.70 8.80 10.72
C VAL A 144 -5.24 9.81 11.74
N ALA A 145 -4.59 10.97 11.91
CA ALA A 145 -5.04 12.03 12.82
C ALA A 145 -6.32 12.70 12.34
N VAL A 146 -6.42 13.03 11.04
CA VAL A 146 -7.67 13.54 10.45
C VAL A 146 -8.82 12.57 10.69
N LEU A 147 -8.63 11.28 10.36
CA LEU A 147 -9.63 10.25 10.57
C LEU A 147 -10.00 10.08 12.05
N SER A 148 -9.02 10.16 12.96
CA SER A 148 -9.25 10.01 14.40
C SER A 148 -10.09 11.15 14.98
N ARG A 149 -9.93 12.38 14.47
CA ARG A 149 -10.76 13.54 14.87
C ARG A 149 -12.20 13.38 14.41
N ILE A 150 -12.42 12.97 13.16
CA ILE A 150 -13.76 12.64 12.64
C ILE A 150 -14.41 11.55 13.51
N ARG A 151 -13.68 10.45 13.73
CA ARG A 151 -14.14 9.33 14.54
C ARG A 151 -14.52 9.72 15.97
N LEU A 152 -13.76 10.61 16.60
CA LEU A 152 -14.04 11.09 17.95
C LEU A 152 -15.39 11.80 18.03
N VAL A 153 -15.68 12.70 17.07
CA VAL A 153 -16.96 13.42 17.00
C VAL A 153 -18.12 12.44 16.81
N VAL A 154 -17.98 11.49 15.86
CA VAL A 154 -19.00 10.45 15.63
C VAL A 154 -19.22 9.60 16.88
N GLN A 155 -18.13 9.22 17.57
CA GLN A 155 -18.21 8.42 18.79
C GLN A 155 -18.90 9.18 19.92
N MET A 156 -18.63 10.48 20.08
CA MET A 156 -19.29 11.33 21.06
C MET A 156 -20.78 11.49 20.72
N ALA A 157 -21.12 11.78 19.47
CA ALA A 157 -22.50 11.94 19.02
C ALA A 157 -23.33 10.66 19.21
N SER A 158 -22.77 9.51 18.83
CA SER A 158 -23.38 8.19 19.05
C SER A 158 -23.59 7.89 20.55
N ARG A 159 -22.63 8.28 21.40
CA ARG A 159 -22.74 8.11 22.86
C ARG A 159 -23.84 8.98 23.47
N GLU A 160 -23.92 10.27 23.10
CA GLU A 160 -24.96 11.19 23.58
C GLU A 160 -26.34 10.67 23.20
N GLN A 161 -26.52 10.24 21.96
CA GLN A 161 -27.79 9.71 21.47
C GLN A 161 -28.20 8.41 22.19
N GLN A 162 -27.28 7.45 22.34
CA GLN A 162 -27.60 6.14 22.89
C GLN A 162 -27.66 6.09 24.43
N ARG A 163 -26.87 6.91 25.13
CA ARG A 163 -26.75 6.85 26.60
C ARG A 163 -27.46 7.99 27.31
N MET A 164 -27.45 9.18 26.73
CA MET A 164 -28.06 10.37 27.33
C MET A 164 -29.47 10.62 26.78
N ASN A 165 -29.85 9.90 25.72
CA ASN A 165 -31.16 10.02 25.05
C ASN A 165 -31.43 11.46 24.56
N THR A 166 -30.37 12.18 24.23
CA THR A 166 -30.44 13.55 23.71
C THR A 166 -30.97 13.53 22.28
N PRO A 167 -31.97 14.36 21.93
CA PRO A 167 -32.46 14.46 20.56
C PRO A 167 -31.35 14.82 19.59
N TYR A 168 -31.30 14.15 18.45
CA TYR A 168 -30.25 14.39 17.46
C TYR A 168 -30.13 15.83 16.96
N PRO A 169 -31.21 16.63 16.79
CA PRO A 169 -31.07 18.04 16.44
C PRO A 169 -30.18 18.85 17.41
N GLU A 170 -30.22 18.54 18.70
CA GLU A 170 -29.38 19.19 19.73
C GLU A 170 -27.92 18.72 19.59
N ILE A 171 -27.71 17.40 19.47
CA ILE A 171 -26.38 16.81 19.22
C ILE A 171 -25.75 17.41 17.94
N PHE A 172 -26.56 17.58 16.89
CA PHE A 172 -26.10 18.13 15.63
C PHE A 172 -25.64 19.58 15.78
N GLN A 173 -26.43 20.42 16.45
CA GLN A 173 -26.09 21.84 16.63
C GLN A 173 -24.89 22.06 17.55
N GLU A 174 -24.77 21.28 18.62
CA GLU A 174 -23.74 21.50 19.65
C GLU A 174 -22.42 20.77 19.37
N LEU A 175 -22.46 19.63 18.66
CA LEU A 175 -21.30 18.76 18.47
C LEU A 175 -20.94 18.52 17.00
N VAL A 176 -21.90 18.12 16.17
CA VAL A 176 -21.59 17.66 14.79
C VAL A 176 -21.32 18.81 13.84
N ALA A 177 -22.21 19.81 13.78
CA ALA A 177 -22.06 20.96 12.89
C ALA A 177 -20.81 21.82 13.22
N PRO A 178 -20.49 22.13 14.50
CA PRO A 178 -19.27 22.85 14.83
C PRO A 178 -17.98 22.10 14.45
N ALA A 179 -18.03 20.77 14.36
CA ALA A 179 -16.87 19.96 14.01
C ALA A 179 -16.47 20.05 12.53
N GLN A 180 -17.32 20.59 11.65
CA GLN A 180 -17.04 20.77 10.21
C GLN A 180 -16.52 19.48 9.55
N LEU A 181 -17.30 18.40 9.70
CA LEU A 181 -16.91 17.06 9.23
C LEU A 181 -16.67 17.01 7.72
N ASP A 182 -17.41 17.79 6.95
CA ASP A 182 -17.25 17.97 5.51
C ASP A 182 -15.83 18.45 5.14
N LYS A 183 -15.32 19.47 5.84
CA LYS A 183 -13.97 20.01 5.60
C LYS A 183 -12.88 19.02 6.01
N LYS A 184 -13.05 18.36 7.15
CA LYS A 184 -12.10 17.35 7.63
C LYS A 184 -12.07 16.14 6.69
N TRP A 185 -13.22 15.74 6.17
CA TRP A 185 -13.31 14.67 5.18
C TRP A 185 -12.66 15.07 3.86
N ALA A 186 -12.87 16.30 3.39
CA ALA A 186 -12.21 16.82 2.20
C ALA A 186 -10.67 16.81 2.35
N GLU A 187 -10.14 17.18 3.52
CA GLU A 187 -8.71 17.09 3.83
C GLU A 187 -8.19 15.65 3.72
N TRP A 188 -8.90 14.70 4.34
CA TRP A 188 -8.57 13.27 4.27
C TRP A 188 -8.59 12.76 2.82
N ARG A 189 -9.65 13.08 2.07
CA ARG A 189 -9.86 12.68 0.67
C ARG A 189 -8.81 13.25 -0.27
N ASN A 190 -8.45 14.52 -0.11
CA ASN A 190 -7.40 15.15 -0.92
C ASN A 190 -6.06 14.42 -0.76
N ARG A 191 -5.71 14.05 0.47
CA ARG A 191 -4.50 13.25 0.70
C ARG A 191 -4.63 11.85 0.11
N TRP A 192 -5.77 11.21 0.28
CA TRP A 192 -6.03 9.88 -0.28
C TRP A 192 -5.80 9.87 -1.79
N ILE A 193 -6.46 10.76 -2.55
CA ILE A 193 -6.38 10.84 -4.01
C ILE A 193 -4.95 11.12 -4.50
N ASN A 194 -4.17 11.93 -3.76
CA ASN A 194 -2.81 12.30 -4.16
C ASN A 194 -1.78 11.16 -3.98
N TYR A 195 -2.00 10.23 -3.07
CA TYR A 195 -1.02 9.20 -2.71
C TYR A 195 -1.45 7.79 -3.07
N TYR A 196 -2.74 7.46 -2.95
CA TYR A 196 -3.28 6.12 -3.21
C TYR A 196 -2.83 5.52 -4.56
N PRO A 197 -2.93 6.23 -5.70
CA PRO A 197 -2.59 5.66 -7.01
C PRO A 197 -1.11 5.24 -7.15
N LEU A 198 -0.24 5.74 -6.27
CA LEU A 198 1.19 5.43 -6.31
C LEU A 198 1.49 4.01 -5.84
N PHE A 199 0.57 3.38 -5.11
CA PHE A 199 0.77 2.12 -4.43
C PHE A 199 0.04 0.94 -5.07
N GLU A 200 -0.59 1.12 -6.23
CA GLU A 200 -1.40 0.09 -6.91
C GLU A 200 -0.63 -1.19 -7.23
N ASN A 201 0.68 -1.07 -7.49
CA ASN A 201 1.56 -2.19 -7.84
C ASN A 201 2.39 -2.72 -6.65
N THR A 202 1.93 -2.46 -5.42
CA THR A 202 2.66 -2.79 -4.19
C THR A 202 1.88 -3.78 -3.31
N PRO A 203 2.54 -4.43 -2.32
CA PRO A 203 1.88 -5.37 -1.42
C PRO A 203 0.72 -4.79 -0.61
N ILE A 204 0.68 -3.46 -0.46
CA ILE A 204 -0.36 -2.77 0.32
C ILE A 204 -1.60 -2.43 -0.51
N ALA A 205 -1.57 -2.66 -1.83
CA ALA A 205 -2.64 -2.30 -2.74
C ALA A 205 -4.00 -2.83 -2.29
N VAL A 206 -4.12 -4.11 -1.92
CA VAL A 206 -5.41 -4.72 -1.50
C VAL A 206 -6.00 -4.00 -0.29
N LYS A 207 -5.20 -3.72 0.74
CA LYS A 207 -5.65 -2.98 1.92
C LYS A 207 -6.09 -1.56 1.55
N LEU A 208 -5.33 -0.89 0.68
CA LEU A 208 -5.72 0.43 0.21
C LEU A 208 -7.04 0.40 -0.59
N HIS A 209 -7.27 -0.61 -1.43
CA HIS A 209 -8.55 -0.78 -2.13
C HIS A 209 -9.72 -1.04 -1.15
N SER A 210 -9.49 -1.84 -0.10
CA SER A 210 -10.48 -2.08 0.96
C SER A 210 -10.85 -0.77 1.67
N ILE A 211 -9.83 0.01 2.06
CA ILE A 211 -10.04 1.34 2.66
C ILE A 211 -10.80 2.27 1.70
N ALA A 212 -10.45 2.31 0.42
CA ALA A 212 -11.16 3.14 -0.57
C ALA A 212 -12.64 2.76 -0.67
N ARG A 213 -12.96 1.47 -0.71
CA ARG A 213 -14.35 0.96 -0.74
C ARG A 213 -15.10 1.24 0.57
N ALA A 214 -14.42 1.22 1.70
CA ALA A 214 -15.01 1.59 2.97
C ALA A 214 -15.28 3.11 3.02
N ALA A 215 -14.36 3.92 2.52
CA ALA A 215 -14.48 5.37 2.48
C ALA A 215 -15.65 5.84 1.59
N THR A 216 -15.92 5.19 0.46
CA THR A 216 -17.06 5.56 -0.41
C THR A 216 -18.41 5.41 0.29
N GLN A 217 -18.53 4.50 1.26
CA GLN A 217 -19.75 4.33 2.06
C GLN A 217 -19.97 5.48 3.07
N LEU A 218 -18.94 6.29 3.33
CA LEU A 218 -19.03 7.47 4.20
C LEU A 218 -19.29 8.76 3.43
N GLU A 219 -19.09 8.78 2.10
CA GLU A 219 -19.01 10.01 1.31
C GLU A 219 -20.25 10.88 1.48
N ASP A 220 -21.45 10.34 1.27
CA ASP A 220 -22.70 11.11 1.35
C ASP A 220 -22.94 11.67 2.76
N TRP A 221 -22.69 10.87 3.79
CA TRP A 221 -22.85 11.28 5.18
C TRP A 221 -21.86 12.39 5.55
N MET A 222 -20.59 12.27 5.12
CA MET A 222 -19.56 13.27 5.38
C MET A 222 -19.81 14.57 4.61
N MET A 223 -20.21 14.49 3.34
CA MET A 223 -20.45 15.66 2.49
C MET A 223 -21.68 16.46 2.90
N THR A 224 -22.67 15.82 3.55
CA THR A 224 -23.80 16.53 4.17
C THR A 224 -23.45 17.13 5.53
N GLY A 225 -22.21 16.95 6.01
CA GLY A 225 -21.76 17.40 7.32
C GLY A 225 -22.32 16.55 8.47
N GLY A 226 -22.69 15.30 8.18
CA GLY A 226 -23.31 14.39 9.14
C GLY A 226 -24.68 14.87 9.57
N ARG A 227 -25.58 15.15 8.63
CA ARG A 227 -26.98 15.56 8.90
C ARG A 227 -27.94 14.38 9.05
N ASP A 228 -27.58 13.23 8.52
CA ASP A 228 -28.42 12.04 8.56
C ASP A 228 -28.24 11.32 9.92
N GLU A 229 -29.34 11.27 10.67
CA GLU A 229 -29.45 10.63 11.98
C GLU A 229 -29.38 9.11 11.89
N GLU A 230 -30.04 8.51 10.89
CA GLU A 230 -30.27 7.05 10.84
C GLU A 230 -28.94 6.29 10.79
N SER A 231 -28.03 6.76 9.95
CA SER A 231 -26.67 6.22 9.79
C SER A 231 -25.82 6.35 11.05
N LEU A 232 -26.08 7.35 11.90
CA LEU A 232 -25.42 7.51 13.20
C LEU A 232 -26.01 6.55 14.24
N VAL A 233 -27.34 6.47 14.34
CA VAL A 233 -28.07 5.64 15.31
C VAL A 233 -27.71 4.17 15.16
N ASN A 234 -27.70 3.68 13.92
CA ASN A 234 -27.44 2.27 13.63
C ASN A 234 -25.94 1.90 13.77
N GLY A 235 -25.07 2.88 14.09
CA GLY A 235 -23.64 2.67 14.34
C GLY A 235 -22.80 2.40 13.08
N THR A 236 -23.40 2.49 11.88
CA THR A 236 -22.73 2.16 10.62
C THR A 236 -21.52 3.05 10.37
N ILE A 237 -21.67 4.37 10.54
CA ILE A 237 -20.58 5.33 10.33
C ILE A 237 -19.38 5.04 11.25
N LEU A 238 -19.65 4.83 12.54
CA LEU A 238 -18.59 4.57 13.52
C LEU A 238 -17.87 3.24 13.24
N ARG A 239 -18.61 2.20 12.84
CA ARG A 239 -18.03 0.91 12.45
C ARG A 239 -17.08 1.06 11.26
N ILE A 240 -17.54 1.70 10.18
CA ILE A 240 -16.72 1.89 8.98
C ILE A 240 -15.46 2.72 9.28
N LEU A 241 -15.58 3.80 10.08
CA LEU A 241 -14.43 4.60 10.51
C LEU A 241 -13.41 3.78 11.34
N ASN A 242 -13.88 2.86 12.18
CA ASN A 242 -13.01 1.96 12.94
C ASN A 242 -12.30 0.96 12.02
N ASP A 243 -13.00 0.42 11.01
CA ASP A 243 -12.44 -0.51 10.04
C ASP A 243 -11.33 0.17 9.21
N ILE A 244 -11.60 1.36 8.66
CA ILE A 244 -10.60 2.16 7.94
C ILE A 244 -9.38 2.44 8.82
N ARG A 245 -9.60 2.90 10.07
CA ARG A 245 -8.53 3.22 10.99
C ARG A 245 -7.66 2.00 11.28
N LYS A 246 -8.28 0.83 11.51
CA LYS A 246 -7.58 -0.42 11.79
C LYS A 246 -6.68 -0.81 10.63
N GLU A 247 -7.17 -0.72 9.40
CA GLU A 247 -6.37 -1.05 8.21
C GLU A 247 -5.21 -0.07 8.00
N LEU A 248 -5.44 1.24 8.15
CA LEU A 248 -4.38 2.25 8.09
C LEU A 248 -3.28 1.99 9.13
N GLN A 249 -3.66 1.68 10.37
CA GLN A 249 -2.71 1.38 11.45
C GLN A 249 -1.90 0.10 11.19
N GLN A 250 -2.50 -0.90 10.54
CA GLN A 250 -1.76 -2.11 10.14
C GLN A 250 -0.67 -1.77 9.11
N ILE A 251 -1.00 -0.97 8.10
CA ILE A 251 -0.02 -0.52 7.10
C ILE A 251 1.08 0.31 7.77
N GLU A 252 0.71 1.29 8.61
CA GLU A 252 1.67 2.15 9.32
C GLU A 252 2.64 1.34 10.18
N LYS A 253 2.14 0.39 10.96
CA LYS A 253 2.96 -0.47 11.84
C LYS A 253 3.92 -1.35 11.04
N GLN A 254 3.45 -1.92 9.92
CA GLN A 254 4.24 -2.86 9.13
C GLN A 254 5.34 -2.16 8.31
N TYR A 255 5.04 -0.98 7.76
CA TYR A 255 5.91 -0.33 6.78
C TYR A 255 6.56 0.98 7.27
N VAL A 256 5.94 1.73 8.18
CA VAL A 256 6.39 3.10 8.50
C VAL A 256 7.16 3.17 9.84
N VAL A 257 6.60 2.60 10.90
CA VAL A 257 7.12 2.77 12.29
C VAL A 257 8.54 2.20 12.46
N GLN A 258 8.92 1.16 11.70
CA GLN A 258 10.22 0.51 11.86
C GLN A 258 11.42 1.33 11.37
N LYS A 259 11.21 2.43 10.63
CA LYS A 259 12.28 3.39 10.28
C LYS A 259 12.80 4.19 11.48
N LEU A 260 12.05 4.26 12.60
CA LEU A 260 12.47 5.00 13.79
C LEU A 260 13.42 4.21 14.71
N SER A 261 13.65 2.92 14.43
CA SER A 261 14.51 2.03 15.23
C SER A 261 15.93 1.83 14.67
N TYR A 262 16.23 2.34 13.48
CA TYR A 262 17.60 2.41 12.97
C TYR A 262 18.08 3.87 13.04
N PRO A 263 18.84 4.27 14.09
CA PRO A 263 19.61 5.48 13.97
C PRO A 263 20.67 5.21 12.90
N TYR A 264 20.66 5.99 11.83
CA TYR A 264 21.88 6.22 11.07
C TYR A 264 22.93 6.71 12.09
N ARG A 265 23.90 5.85 12.38
CA ARG A 265 25.18 6.17 13.01
C ARG A 265 26.28 5.63 12.12
#